data_AF-A0A7J6TVI7-F1
#
_entry.id   AF-A0A7J6TVI7-F1
#
_cell.length_a   1.000
_cell.length_b   1.000
_cell.length_c   1.000
_cell.angle_alpha   90.00
_cell.angle_beta   90.00
_cell.angle_gamma   90.00
#
_symmetry.space_group_name_H-M   'P 1'
#
loop_
_entity.id
_entity.type
_entity.pdbx_description
1 polymer ?
#
loop_
_entity_poly.entity_id
_entity_poly.type
_entity_poly.pdbx_seq_one_letter_code
_entity_poly.pdbx_strand_id
1 'polypeptide(L)'
;MGAEQKPDMPPETIRKIIKDHGNMSQKKFRHDKRVYLGALKYVPHAVYKLLENMPMPWEQAREVSVVYHNTGAISFVADVPRVIEPVYVAQWGTMWLAMRREKRDRRHFKRMRFPPFDDEEPILDYADNIMDVEPTEPVQLQLDEDEDEPVLDWFYDRNPLMPTDDGEAAPSQRQVNGTSYRKWRLSLAQMSVLYRLAGQLISDLVDRNYFYLFDLEAFKTAKALNMAIPGGPKFEPLYRDMYEEDEDWNEFNDINKIIIRNQVRTEYRIAFPYLYNSRPRSVYAAKYHAPHCCYVKQDDPDLPPYVYDAVINPLPMQKADEGDDDKMIDDAEDENEGEYDISDVFMPQGVDPFLSTTPLYTDDTASGIDLLWAPHPFNKRSGRTRRAQDIPLVGEWFKEHCPPEYPVKVRVSYQKLLKCWVLNSLHNRPPKSLKKRNLVAECHKLKFFNRTQLDWVEVGLQVCRQGYNMLSLLIQRKNLSYLHLDYNFNLKPIKTLTTKERKKSRFGNAFHL
;
A
#
# COMPACT_ATOMS: atom_id res chain seq x y z
N MET A 1 33.27 -11.55 18.99
CA MET A 1 33.42 -12.72 18.09
C MET A 1 32.15 -12.86 17.28
N GLY A 2 32.15 -12.33 16.05
CA GLY A 2 31.01 -12.51 15.15
C GLY A 2 30.94 -13.97 14.72
N ALA A 3 29.80 -14.62 14.92
CA ALA A 3 29.59 -15.95 14.36
C ALA A 3 29.73 -15.84 12.84
N GLU A 4 30.61 -16.65 12.24
CA GLU A 4 30.70 -16.79 10.79
C GLU A 4 29.30 -17.03 10.22
N GLN A 5 28.87 -16.16 9.31
CA GLN A 5 27.61 -16.36 8.61
C GLN A 5 27.80 -17.57 7.70
N LYS A 6 26.87 -18.53 7.77
CA LYS A 6 26.89 -19.67 6.85
C LYS A 6 26.83 -19.13 5.41
N PRO A 7 27.72 -19.62 4.52
CA PRO A 7 27.67 -19.24 3.12
C PRO A 7 26.41 -19.77 2.45
N ASP A 8 26.00 -19.10 1.38
CA ASP A 8 24.93 -19.58 0.51
C ASP A 8 25.44 -20.82 -0.25
N MET A 9 24.60 -21.85 -0.29
CA MET A 9 24.87 -23.11 -1.00
C MET A 9 24.51 -22.97 -2.49
N PRO A 10 25.13 -23.75 -3.38
CA PRO A 10 24.75 -23.79 -4.79
C PRO A 10 23.31 -24.29 -4.99
N PRO A 11 22.55 -23.68 -5.91
CA PRO A 11 21.14 -24.01 -6.15
C PRO A 11 20.93 -25.44 -6.67
N GLU A 12 21.93 -26.06 -7.30
CA GLU A 12 21.81 -27.45 -7.74
C GLU A 12 21.68 -28.43 -6.57
N THR A 13 22.20 -28.05 -5.39
CA THR A 13 22.17 -28.90 -4.20
C THR A 13 20.74 -29.23 -3.79
N ILE A 14 19.88 -28.21 -3.69
CA ILE A 14 18.48 -28.40 -3.29
C ILE A 14 17.66 -29.05 -4.42
N ARG A 15 17.92 -28.71 -5.68
CA ARG A 15 17.29 -29.35 -6.86
C ARG A 15 17.50 -30.86 -6.83
N LYS A 16 18.75 -31.28 -6.65
CA LYS A 16 19.12 -32.70 -6.56
C LYS A 16 18.46 -33.38 -5.37
N ILE A 17 18.47 -32.76 -4.19
CA ILE A 17 17.84 -33.32 -2.99
C ILE A 17 16.34 -33.56 -3.24
N ILE A 18 15.63 -32.58 -3.80
CA ILE A 18 14.18 -32.70 -4.05
C ILE A 18 13.88 -33.75 -5.13
N LYS A 19 14.69 -33.81 -6.18
CA LYS A 19 14.56 -34.83 -7.25
C LYS A 19 14.81 -36.24 -6.71
N ASP A 20 15.84 -36.42 -5.88
CA ASP A 20 16.18 -37.70 -5.25
C ASP A 20 15.08 -38.21 -4.29
N HIS A 21 14.46 -37.30 -3.52
CA HIS A 21 13.39 -37.65 -2.58
C HIS A 21 12.07 -37.97 -3.29
N GLY A 22 11.78 -37.31 -4.42
CA GLY A 22 10.62 -37.57 -5.27
C GLY A 22 9.31 -37.64 -4.48
N ASN A 23 8.58 -38.75 -4.62
CA ASN A 23 7.30 -38.99 -3.92
C ASN A 23 7.47 -39.77 -2.60
N MET A 24 8.69 -39.86 -2.05
CA MET A 24 8.98 -40.57 -0.80
C MET A 24 8.53 -42.05 -0.79
N SER A 25 8.43 -42.68 -1.96
CA SER A 25 8.07 -44.09 -2.11
C SER A 25 9.27 -45.02 -1.85
N GLN A 26 10.48 -44.55 -2.11
CA GLN A 26 11.71 -45.32 -1.96
C GLN A 26 12.01 -45.65 -0.49
N LYS A 27 12.45 -46.90 -0.23
CA LYS A 27 12.81 -47.35 1.12
C LYS A 27 14.03 -46.62 1.71
N LYS A 28 14.91 -46.08 0.85
CA LYS A 28 16.12 -45.33 1.23
C LYS A 28 15.80 -44.14 2.16
N PHE A 29 14.71 -43.42 1.90
CA PHE A 29 14.31 -42.21 2.63
C PHE A 29 13.27 -42.48 3.74
N ARG A 30 13.24 -43.71 4.27
CA ARG A 30 12.27 -44.10 5.31
C ARG A 30 12.42 -43.27 6.60
N HIS A 31 13.66 -42.92 6.97
CA HIS A 31 13.93 -42.12 8.16
C HIS A 31 13.44 -40.67 8.00
N ASP A 32 13.50 -40.14 6.78
CA ASP A 32 13.13 -38.76 6.48
C ASP A 32 11.61 -38.53 6.45
N LYS A 33 10.80 -39.58 6.23
CA LYS A 33 9.32 -39.49 6.29
C LYS A 33 8.80 -38.86 7.59
N ARG A 34 9.47 -39.10 8.72
CA ARG A 34 9.12 -38.51 10.01
C ARG A 34 9.35 -36.99 10.01
N VAL A 35 10.41 -36.54 9.37
CA VAL A 35 10.77 -35.12 9.27
C VAL A 35 9.78 -34.38 8.37
N TYR A 36 9.43 -34.94 7.21
CA TYR A 36 8.40 -34.39 6.32
C TYR A 36 7.06 -34.20 7.04
N LEU A 37 6.58 -35.21 7.77
CA LEU A 37 5.34 -35.08 8.54
C LEU A 37 5.45 -34.06 9.68
N GLY A 38 6.63 -33.87 10.27
CA GLY A 38 6.87 -32.84 11.27
C GLY A 38 6.88 -31.42 10.67
N ALA A 39 7.34 -31.29 9.42
CA ALA A 39 7.40 -30.04 8.69
C ALA A 39 6.01 -29.52 8.27
N LEU A 40 5.00 -30.39 8.17
CA LEU A 40 3.61 -30.02 7.86
C LEU A 40 3.07 -28.89 8.73
N LYS A 41 3.50 -28.82 10.00
CA LYS A 41 3.13 -27.74 10.93
C LYS A 41 3.52 -26.34 10.44
N TYR A 42 4.58 -26.23 9.64
CA TYR A 42 5.15 -24.95 9.19
C TYR A 42 4.80 -24.61 7.74
N VAL A 43 4.08 -25.49 7.02
CA VAL A 43 3.64 -25.25 5.63
C VAL A 43 2.85 -23.94 5.49
N PRO A 44 1.90 -23.58 6.38
CA PRO A 44 1.21 -22.29 6.26
C PRO A 44 2.15 -21.08 6.30
N HIS A 45 3.27 -21.18 7.04
CA HIS A 45 4.27 -20.11 7.09
C HIS A 45 5.11 -20.06 5.80
N ALA A 46 5.44 -21.22 5.21
CA ALA A 46 6.12 -21.29 3.93
C ALA A 46 5.23 -20.71 2.80
N VAL A 47 3.95 -21.08 2.76
CA VAL A 47 2.97 -20.55 1.80
C VAL A 47 2.80 -19.05 1.97
N TYR A 48 2.68 -18.56 3.21
CA TYR A 48 2.62 -17.12 3.47
C TYR A 48 3.84 -16.38 2.91
N LYS A 49 5.06 -16.91 3.15
CA LYS A 49 6.30 -16.29 2.67
C LYS A 49 6.49 -16.35 1.16
N LEU A 50 6.02 -17.42 0.53
CA LEU A 50 6.01 -17.57 -0.92
C LEU A 50 5.08 -16.51 -1.56
N LEU A 51 3.84 -16.41 -1.09
CA LEU A 51 2.85 -15.45 -1.61
C LEU A 51 3.21 -14.00 -1.28
N GLU A 52 3.88 -13.75 -0.14
CA GLU A 52 4.38 -12.40 0.21
C GLU A 52 5.39 -11.91 -0.84
N ASN A 53 6.18 -12.80 -1.45
CA ASN A 53 7.24 -12.45 -2.41
C ASN A 53 6.87 -12.73 -3.88
N MET A 54 5.58 -12.71 -4.22
CA MET A 54 5.13 -12.86 -5.61
C MET A 54 5.81 -11.81 -6.53
N PRO A 55 6.31 -12.21 -7.71
CA PRO A 55 6.85 -11.28 -8.71
C PRO A 55 5.78 -10.27 -9.12
N MET A 56 6.21 -9.03 -9.35
CA MET A 56 5.32 -7.98 -9.82
C MET A 56 5.15 -8.06 -11.35
N PRO A 57 4.06 -7.53 -11.95
CA PRO A 57 3.79 -7.69 -13.39
C PRO A 57 4.85 -7.12 -14.35
N TRP A 58 5.68 -6.18 -13.86
CA TRP A 58 6.79 -5.59 -14.61
C TRP A 58 8.12 -6.35 -14.47
N GLU A 59 8.15 -7.39 -13.62
CA GLU A 59 9.29 -8.29 -13.44
C GLU A 59 9.08 -9.57 -14.28
N GLN A 60 10.09 -10.03 -15.01
CA GLN A 60 10.04 -11.30 -15.75
C GLN A 60 10.21 -12.51 -14.82
N ALA A 61 11.27 -12.48 -14.02
CA ALA A 61 11.64 -13.52 -13.07
C ALA A 61 12.16 -12.87 -11.79
N ARG A 62 12.06 -13.59 -10.67
CA ARG A 62 12.46 -13.06 -9.37
C ARG A 62 13.22 -14.10 -8.58
N GLU A 63 14.52 -13.87 -8.43
CA GLU A 63 15.34 -14.68 -7.54
C GLU A 63 15.06 -14.33 -6.08
N VAL A 64 14.70 -15.31 -5.27
CA VAL A 64 14.42 -15.11 -3.85
C VAL A 64 15.39 -15.91 -3.00
N SER A 65 15.73 -15.36 -1.84
CA SER A 65 16.55 -16.06 -0.88
C SER A 65 15.74 -17.11 -0.14
N VAL A 66 16.19 -18.36 -0.20
CA VAL A 66 15.48 -19.52 0.33
C VAL A 66 16.28 -20.18 1.43
N VAL A 67 15.63 -20.43 2.56
CA VAL A 67 16.15 -21.27 3.64
C VAL A 67 15.43 -22.61 3.59
N TYR A 68 16.16 -23.67 3.29
CA TYR A 68 15.62 -25.01 3.08
C TYR A 68 16.20 -26.02 4.07
N HIS A 69 15.43 -27.05 4.39
CA HIS A 69 15.90 -28.15 5.23
C HIS A 69 16.85 -29.07 4.44
N ASN A 70 17.91 -29.60 5.06
CA ASN A 70 18.92 -30.44 4.37
C ASN A 70 18.34 -31.69 3.67
N THR A 71 17.20 -32.19 4.13
CA THR A 71 16.49 -33.32 3.50
C THR A 71 15.46 -32.89 2.45
N GLY A 72 15.35 -31.60 2.12
CA GLY A 72 14.32 -31.07 1.22
C GLY A 72 12.90 -31.13 1.79
N ALA A 73 12.75 -31.27 3.11
CA ALA A 73 11.45 -31.40 3.76
C ALA A 73 10.59 -30.15 3.60
N ILE A 74 11.16 -28.95 3.76
CA ILE A 74 10.45 -27.69 3.60
C ILE A 74 11.40 -26.60 3.11
N SER A 75 10.89 -25.73 2.23
CA SER A 75 11.56 -24.53 1.74
C SER A 75 10.84 -23.27 2.26
N PHE A 76 11.57 -22.32 2.84
CA PHE A 76 11.05 -21.03 3.26
C PHE A 76 11.69 -19.91 2.45
N VAL A 77 10.88 -18.99 1.92
CA VAL A 77 11.41 -17.72 1.40
C VAL A 77 11.77 -16.81 2.58
N ALA A 78 13.04 -16.41 2.66
CA ALA A 78 13.59 -15.59 3.75
C ALA A 78 13.39 -14.09 3.52
N ASP A 79 13.12 -13.68 2.29
CA ASP A 79 12.99 -12.29 1.90
C ASP A 79 11.70 -11.65 2.43
N VAL A 80 11.79 -10.33 2.67
CA VAL A 80 10.65 -9.47 2.96
C VAL A 80 10.59 -8.43 1.85
N PRO A 81 9.51 -8.34 1.07
CA PRO A 81 9.41 -7.43 -0.08
C PRO A 81 9.32 -5.99 0.42
N ARG A 82 10.46 -5.31 0.48
CA ARG A 82 10.54 -3.90 0.83
C ARG A 82 10.52 -3.08 -0.44
N VAL A 83 9.61 -2.13 -0.52
CA VAL A 83 9.46 -1.25 -1.66
C VAL A 83 9.52 0.22 -1.21
N ILE A 84 9.99 1.07 -2.10
CA ILE A 84 9.91 2.53 -1.93
C ILE A 84 8.47 2.93 -2.28
N GLU A 85 7.78 3.58 -1.35
CA GLU A 85 6.35 3.87 -1.47
C GLU A 85 5.98 4.70 -2.71
N PRO A 86 6.62 5.86 -3.01
CA PRO A 86 6.28 6.63 -4.22
C PRO A 86 6.58 5.86 -5.52
N VAL A 87 7.70 5.11 -5.57
CA VAL A 87 8.06 4.30 -6.75
C VAL A 87 7.05 3.18 -6.98
N TYR A 88 6.65 2.48 -5.92
CA TYR A 88 5.68 1.38 -6.02
C TYR A 88 4.31 1.87 -6.49
N VAL A 89 3.86 3.03 -6.01
CA VAL A 89 2.60 3.64 -6.48
C VAL A 89 2.72 4.04 -7.95
N ALA A 90 3.83 4.66 -8.36
CA ALA A 90 4.09 5.01 -9.75
C ALA A 90 4.15 3.79 -10.68
N GLN A 91 4.85 2.72 -10.28
CA GLN A 91 4.90 1.45 -11.03
C GLN A 91 3.48 0.92 -11.27
N TRP A 92 2.64 0.84 -10.23
CA TRP A 92 1.24 0.44 -10.39
C TRP A 92 0.40 1.44 -11.21
N GLY A 93 0.73 2.73 -11.19
CA GLY A 93 0.13 3.75 -12.06
C GLY A 93 0.42 3.49 -13.53
N THR A 94 1.67 3.18 -13.87
CA THR A 94 2.03 2.77 -15.24
C THR A 94 1.38 1.45 -15.65
N MET A 95 1.27 0.48 -14.72
CA MET A 95 0.56 -0.79 -14.97
C MET A 95 -0.91 -0.56 -15.28
N TRP A 96 -1.56 0.33 -14.54
CA TRP A 96 -2.95 0.70 -14.79
C TRP A 96 -3.13 1.25 -16.21
N LEU A 97 -2.23 2.13 -16.65
CA LEU A 97 -2.27 2.70 -17.99
C LEU A 97 -2.01 1.64 -19.07
N ALA A 98 -0.94 0.84 -18.92
CA ALA A 98 -0.58 -0.21 -19.85
C ALA A 98 -1.69 -1.26 -19.99
N MET A 99 -2.25 -1.74 -18.88
CA MET A 99 -3.34 -2.72 -18.89
C MET A 99 -4.64 -2.16 -19.50
N ARG A 100 -4.94 -0.86 -19.29
CA ARG A 100 -6.10 -0.20 -19.92
C ARG A 100 -5.92 -0.06 -21.43
N ARG A 101 -4.75 0.36 -21.88
CA ARG A 101 -4.40 0.43 -23.31
C ARG A 101 -4.51 -0.95 -23.95
N GLU A 102 -3.89 -1.97 -23.35
CA GLU A 102 -3.91 -3.34 -23.88
C GLU A 102 -5.33 -3.92 -23.97
N LYS A 103 -6.16 -3.66 -22.96
CA LYS A 103 -7.57 -4.11 -22.96
C LYS A 103 -8.43 -3.39 -24.00
N ARG A 104 -8.13 -2.12 -24.29
CA ARG A 104 -8.82 -1.34 -25.33
C ARG A 104 -8.40 -1.81 -26.72
N ASP A 105 -7.11 -2.08 -26.91
CA ASP A 105 -6.52 -2.34 -28.23
C ASP A 105 -6.70 -3.80 -28.66
N ARG A 106 -6.72 -4.76 -27.72
CA ARG A 106 -7.01 -6.18 -28.03
C ARG A 106 -8.47 -6.44 -28.34
N ARG A 107 -8.75 -6.94 -29.55
CA ARG A 107 -10.11 -7.37 -29.98
C ARG A 107 -10.65 -8.57 -29.20
N HIS A 108 -9.82 -9.57 -28.90
CA HIS A 108 -10.22 -10.77 -28.17
C HIS A 108 -9.29 -11.05 -27.01
N PHE A 109 -9.75 -10.78 -25.79
CA PHE A 109 -9.02 -11.07 -24.58
C PHE A 109 -9.40 -12.45 -24.04
N LYS A 110 -8.61 -13.48 -24.37
CA LYS A 110 -8.80 -14.84 -23.87
C LYS A 110 -8.27 -14.96 -22.44
N ARG A 111 -9.16 -15.24 -21.48
CA ARG A 111 -8.79 -15.51 -20.09
C ARG A 111 -8.20 -16.93 -19.96
N MET A 112 -7.26 -17.09 -19.05
CA MET A 112 -6.73 -18.41 -18.69
C MET A 112 -7.84 -19.31 -18.11
N ARG A 113 -7.68 -20.63 -18.28
CA ARG A 113 -8.57 -21.63 -17.68
C ARG A 113 -8.08 -21.93 -16.27
N PHE A 114 -9.01 -22.11 -15.34
CA PHE A 114 -8.73 -22.53 -13.97
C PHE A 114 -9.42 -23.86 -13.70
N PRO A 115 -8.72 -24.87 -13.15
CA PRO A 115 -7.26 -24.92 -12.91
C PRO A 115 -6.44 -24.92 -14.22
N PRO A 116 -5.17 -24.47 -14.21
CA PRO A 116 -4.32 -24.47 -15.41
C PRO A 116 -3.84 -25.86 -15.85
N PHE A 117 -3.62 -26.77 -14.90
CA PHE A 117 -3.14 -28.13 -15.11
C PHE A 117 -4.21 -29.15 -14.74
N ASP A 118 -4.15 -30.34 -15.35
CA ASP A 118 -5.07 -31.44 -15.06
C ASP A 118 -4.81 -32.06 -13.67
N ASP A 119 -5.84 -32.65 -13.06
CA ASP A 119 -5.79 -33.20 -11.69
C ASP A 119 -4.78 -34.37 -11.57
N GLU A 120 -4.59 -35.14 -12.65
CA GLU A 120 -3.71 -36.32 -12.71
C GLU A 120 -2.29 -36.01 -13.20
N GLU A 121 -2.05 -34.79 -13.68
CA GLU A 121 -0.75 -34.37 -14.19
C GLU A 121 0.22 -34.11 -13.02
N PRO A 122 1.40 -34.76 -12.96
CA PRO A 122 2.35 -34.55 -11.89
C PRO A 122 2.94 -33.13 -11.95
N ILE A 123 3.30 -32.60 -10.78
CA ILE A 123 3.94 -31.28 -10.67
C ILE A 123 5.24 -31.25 -11.50
N LEU A 124 5.26 -30.39 -12.51
CA LEU A 124 6.36 -30.17 -13.45
C LEU A 124 7.69 -29.94 -12.73
N ASP A 125 8.78 -30.45 -13.31
CA ASP A 125 10.13 -30.17 -12.83
C ASP A 125 10.67 -28.89 -13.48
N TYR A 126 11.23 -28.01 -12.66
CA TYR A 126 11.72 -26.70 -13.11
C TYR A 126 12.94 -26.84 -14.05
N ALA A 127 13.88 -27.70 -13.68
CA ALA A 127 15.11 -27.92 -14.44
C ALA A 127 14.86 -28.50 -15.84
N ASP A 128 13.86 -29.37 -15.97
CA ASP A 128 13.61 -30.07 -17.24
C ASP A 128 12.68 -29.27 -18.19
N ASN A 129 11.83 -28.36 -17.67
CA ASN A 129 10.80 -27.69 -18.48
C ASN A 129 10.86 -26.17 -18.53
N ILE A 130 11.42 -25.51 -17.51
CA ILE A 130 11.29 -24.04 -17.33
C ILE A 130 12.65 -23.34 -17.42
N MET A 131 13.73 -23.98 -16.94
CA MET A 131 15.06 -23.36 -16.84
C MET A 131 15.60 -22.86 -18.19
N ASP A 132 15.36 -23.59 -19.28
CA ASP A 132 15.88 -23.26 -20.61
C ASP A 132 14.90 -22.41 -21.44
N VAL A 133 13.72 -22.08 -20.89
CA VAL A 133 12.69 -21.32 -21.60
C VAL A 133 12.80 -19.85 -21.22
N GLU A 134 13.05 -18.99 -22.22
CA GLU A 134 13.05 -17.55 -22.02
C GLU A 134 11.64 -17.07 -21.59
N PRO A 135 11.54 -16.31 -20.49
CA PRO A 135 10.26 -15.78 -20.04
C PRO A 135 9.70 -14.78 -21.04
N THR A 136 8.38 -14.69 -21.11
CA THR A 136 7.72 -13.68 -21.94
C THR A 136 8.02 -12.28 -21.44
N GLU A 137 7.96 -11.30 -22.34
CA GLU A 137 8.14 -9.89 -22.00
C GLU A 137 7.18 -9.45 -20.88
N PRO A 138 7.68 -8.69 -19.90
CA PRO A 138 6.89 -8.20 -18.79
C PRO A 138 6.01 -7.04 -19.26
N VAL A 139 5.03 -6.66 -18.44
CA VAL A 139 4.25 -5.45 -18.73
C VAL A 139 5.12 -4.26 -18.35
N GLN A 140 5.67 -3.57 -19.33
CA GLN A 140 6.42 -2.32 -19.14
C GLN A 140 5.85 -1.25 -20.07
N LEU A 141 5.62 -0.06 -19.53
CA LEU A 141 5.24 1.10 -20.33
C LEU A 141 6.52 1.66 -20.95
N GLN A 142 6.47 2.02 -22.23
CA GLN A 142 7.54 2.81 -22.84
C GLN A 142 7.52 4.20 -22.21
N LEU A 143 8.55 4.50 -21.42
CA LEU A 143 8.80 5.81 -20.81
C LEU A 143 9.43 6.74 -21.85
N ASP A 144 9.26 8.04 -21.65
CA ASP A 144 9.84 9.06 -22.51
C ASP A 144 11.30 9.33 -22.13
N GLU A 145 12.20 9.37 -23.11
CA GLU A 145 13.64 9.53 -22.86
C GLU A 145 14.01 10.91 -22.30
N ASP A 146 13.25 11.95 -22.66
CA ASP A 146 13.53 13.33 -22.27
C ASP A 146 12.76 13.70 -20.98
N GLU A 147 11.47 13.36 -20.89
CA GLU A 147 10.65 13.72 -19.72
C GLU A 147 10.86 12.81 -18.50
N ASP A 148 11.16 11.51 -18.72
CA ASP A 148 11.30 10.51 -17.67
C ASP A 148 12.77 10.16 -17.35
N GLU A 149 13.75 10.88 -17.93
CA GLU A 149 15.20 10.69 -17.76
C GLU A 149 15.62 10.37 -16.31
N PRO A 150 15.12 11.07 -15.25
CA PRO A 150 15.58 10.83 -13.88
C PRO A 150 15.21 9.45 -13.30
N VAL A 151 14.27 8.75 -13.94
CA VAL A 151 13.64 7.51 -13.45
C VAL A 151 13.83 6.35 -14.42
N LEU A 152 14.04 6.62 -15.72
CA LEU A 152 14.06 5.67 -16.83
C LEU A 152 14.90 4.41 -16.55
N ASP A 153 16.15 4.56 -16.14
CA ASP A 153 17.11 3.46 -16.04
C ASP A 153 16.73 2.39 -15.00
N TRP A 154 16.12 2.78 -13.89
CA TRP A 154 15.93 1.91 -12.72
C TRP A 154 14.46 1.64 -12.39
N PHE A 155 13.52 2.23 -13.13
CA PHE A 155 12.11 2.25 -12.75
C PHE A 155 11.48 0.86 -12.62
N TYR A 156 11.81 -0.05 -13.54
CA TYR A 156 11.25 -1.41 -13.58
C TYR A 156 12.12 -2.47 -12.92
N ASP A 157 13.22 -2.05 -12.27
CA ASP A 157 14.04 -2.96 -11.49
C ASP A 157 13.28 -3.52 -10.28
N ARG A 158 13.66 -4.73 -9.85
CA ARG A 158 13.13 -5.36 -8.65
C ARG A 158 13.36 -4.51 -7.40
N ASN A 159 14.60 -4.09 -7.19
CA ASN A 159 14.99 -3.21 -6.09
C ASN A 159 15.63 -1.96 -6.69
N PRO A 160 14.82 -0.96 -7.06
CA PRO A 160 15.29 0.30 -7.63
C PRO A 160 16.42 0.93 -6.83
N LEU A 161 17.41 1.51 -7.53
CA LEU A 161 18.47 2.33 -6.92
C LEU A 161 19.38 1.56 -5.94
N MET A 162 19.33 0.24 -5.93
CA MET A 162 20.30 -0.57 -5.21
C MET A 162 21.69 -0.31 -5.80
N PRO A 163 22.72 -0.05 -4.98
CA PRO A 163 24.06 0.15 -5.49
C PRO A 163 24.52 -1.16 -6.16
N THR A 164 24.82 -1.07 -7.45
CA THR A 164 25.63 -2.07 -8.15
C THR A 164 27.05 -2.01 -7.59
N ASP A 165 27.76 -3.13 -7.62
CA ASP A 165 29.11 -3.26 -7.04
C ASP A 165 30.15 -2.35 -7.76
N ASP A 166 29.77 -1.73 -8.88
CA ASP A 166 30.60 -0.85 -9.70
C ASP A 166 30.30 0.63 -9.41
N GLY A 167 31.02 1.21 -8.46
CA GLY A 167 31.13 2.66 -8.29
C GLY A 167 30.74 3.18 -6.90
N GLU A 168 31.76 3.51 -6.11
CA GLU A 168 31.61 4.15 -4.80
C GLU A 168 31.07 5.60 -4.92
N ALA A 169 29.77 5.76 -5.17
CA ALA A 169 29.12 7.04 -4.96
C ALA A 169 29.23 7.43 -3.47
N ALA A 170 29.60 8.68 -3.22
CA ALA A 170 29.76 9.23 -1.87
C ALA A 170 28.50 8.95 -1.03
N PRO A 171 28.62 8.67 0.29
CA PRO A 171 27.48 8.31 1.13
C PRO A 171 26.37 9.38 1.18
N SER A 172 26.68 10.63 0.80
CA SER A 172 25.74 11.74 0.66
C SER A 172 24.87 11.68 -0.61
N GLN A 173 25.33 11.00 -1.68
CA GLN A 173 24.64 10.84 -2.96
C GLN A 173 23.85 9.52 -3.05
N ARG A 174 24.06 8.60 -2.10
CA ARG A 174 23.31 7.34 -2.06
C ARG A 174 21.83 7.60 -1.76
N GLN A 175 20.99 7.27 -2.73
CA GLN A 175 19.54 7.44 -2.64
C GLN A 175 18.91 6.40 -1.68
N VAL A 176 19.57 5.27 -1.46
CA VAL A 176 19.19 4.24 -0.47
C VAL A 176 20.33 3.89 0.45
N ASN A 177 20.01 3.38 1.64
CA ASN A 177 20.99 3.12 2.71
C ASN A 177 21.86 1.85 2.52
N GLY A 178 21.85 1.23 1.33
CA GLY A 178 22.54 -0.03 1.00
C GLY A 178 21.64 -1.25 0.92
N THR A 179 22.24 -2.46 0.92
CA THR A 179 21.55 -3.74 0.68
C THR A 179 20.42 -4.10 1.65
N SER A 180 20.36 -3.43 2.81
CA SER A 180 19.25 -3.60 3.75
C SER A 180 17.93 -2.97 3.26
N TYR A 181 18.00 -2.03 2.31
CA TYR A 181 16.88 -1.37 1.63
C TYR A 181 15.78 -0.89 2.59
N ARG A 182 16.13 -0.07 3.58
CA ARG A 182 15.23 0.38 4.69
C ARG A 182 14.86 1.84 4.65
N LYS A 183 15.74 2.69 4.10
CA LYS A 183 15.56 4.13 4.02
C LYS A 183 15.86 4.57 2.60
N TRP A 184 15.11 5.57 2.15
CA TRP A 184 15.26 6.16 0.82
C TRP A 184 15.24 7.68 0.91
N ARG A 185 15.90 8.33 -0.04
CA ARG A 185 15.98 9.77 -0.25
C ARG A 185 16.06 10.03 -1.76
N LEU A 186 15.06 10.69 -2.31
CA LEU A 186 14.99 10.99 -3.75
C LEU A 186 15.27 12.47 -4.01
N SER A 187 15.59 12.82 -5.27
CA SER A 187 15.67 14.20 -5.73
C SER A 187 14.28 14.77 -6.00
N LEU A 188 14.17 16.09 -6.23
CA LEU A 188 12.90 16.72 -6.57
C LEU A 188 12.43 16.29 -7.97
N ALA A 189 13.33 16.32 -8.97
CA ALA A 189 13.06 15.83 -10.32
C ALA A 189 12.58 14.36 -10.36
N GLN A 190 13.17 13.48 -9.55
CA GLN A 190 12.68 12.10 -9.44
C GLN A 190 11.27 12.04 -8.86
N MET A 191 10.98 12.84 -7.83
CA MET A 191 9.68 12.84 -7.17
C MET A 191 8.58 13.41 -8.06
N SER A 192 8.87 14.44 -8.88
CA SER A 192 7.91 15.04 -9.80
C SER A 192 7.50 14.07 -10.91
N VAL A 193 8.47 13.38 -11.52
CA VAL A 193 8.21 12.33 -12.51
C VAL A 193 7.39 11.19 -11.91
N LEU A 194 7.76 10.69 -10.73
CA LEU A 194 7.00 9.64 -10.05
C LEU A 194 5.56 10.08 -9.72
N TYR A 195 5.36 11.33 -9.33
CA TYR A 195 4.04 11.88 -9.05
C TYR A 195 3.18 11.96 -10.33
N ARG A 196 3.76 12.42 -11.45
CA ARG A 196 3.11 12.44 -12.78
C ARG A 196 2.70 11.04 -13.24
N LEU A 197 3.63 10.07 -13.19
CA LEU A 197 3.35 8.67 -13.57
C LEU A 197 2.27 8.00 -12.70
N ALA A 198 2.19 8.40 -11.43
CA ALA A 198 1.21 7.89 -10.48
C ALA A 198 -0.17 8.58 -10.59
N GLY A 199 -0.32 9.63 -11.39
CA GLY A 199 -1.53 10.48 -11.42
C GLY A 199 -2.85 9.74 -11.62
N GLN A 200 -2.86 8.58 -12.31
CA GLN A 200 -4.08 7.78 -12.50
C GLN A 200 -4.61 7.11 -11.22
N LEU A 201 -3.75 6.92 -10.20
CA LEU A 201 -4.11 6.28 -8.94
C LEU A 201 -4.36 7.28 -7.82
N ILE A 202 -3.81 8.47 -7.95
CA ILE A 202 -3.84 9.52 -6.93
C ILE A 202 -5.13 10.33 -7.06
N SER A 203 -5.61 10.85 -5.93
CA SER A 203 -6.70 11.81 -5.90
C SER A 203 -6.24 13.23 -6.22
N ASP A 204 -7.06 13.97 -6.95
CA ASP A 204 -6.86 15.41 -7.22
C ASP A 204 -7.30 16.30 -6.05
N LEU A 205 -7.84 15.72 -4.96
CA LEU A 205 -8.34 16.47 -3.82
C LEU A 205 -7.21 16.98 -2.91
N VAL A 206 -6.96 18.28 -2.96
CA VAL A 206 -5.99 18.96 -2.09
C VAL A 206 -6.63 19.46 -0.78
N ASP A 207 -7.86 19.96 -0.84
CA ASP A 207 -8.53 20.53 0.34
C ASP A 207 -9.07 19.43 1.28
N ARG A 208 -8.67 19.50 2.54
CA ARG A 208 -9.14 18.61 3.62
C ARG A 208 -10.62 18.82 3.93
N ASN A 209 -11.16 20.01 3.64
CA ASN A 209 -12.58 20.31 3.89
C ASN A 209 -13.54 19.45 3.06
N TYR A 210 -13.07 18.85 1.96
CA TYR A 210 -13.85 17.88 1.19
C TYR A 210 -14.39 16.73 2.08
N PHE A 211 -13.62 16.31 3.09
CA PHE A 211 -13.99 15.23 3.99
C PHE A 211 -14.87 15.68 5.17
N TYR A 212 -15.49 16.85 5.11
CA TYR A 212 -16.43 17.29 6.14
C TYR A 212 -17.58 16.28 6.29
N LEU A 213 -17.79 15.78 7.51
CA LEU A 213 -18.69 14.66 7.85
C LEU A 213 -18.39 13.33 7.17
N PHE A 214 -17.30 13.25 6.40
CA PHE A 214 -16.86 12.05 5.71
C PHE A 214 -15.46 11.61 6.16
N ASP A 215 -15.13 11.94 7.39
CA ASP A 215 -13.88 11.60 8.05
C ASP A 215 -14.07 10.44 9.04
N LEU A 216 -12.95 9.96 9.59
CA LEU A 216 -12.97 8.84 10.52
C LEU A 216 -13.75 9.18 11.81
N GLU A 217 -13.67 10.42 12.26
CA GLU A 217 -14.31 10.88 13.50
C GLU A 217 -15.83 10.94 13.35
N ALA A 218 -16.34 11.49 12.23
CA ALA A 218 -17.76 11.48 11.91
C ALA A 218 -18.32 10.06 11.79
N PHE A 219 -17.61 9.13 11.14
CA PHE A 219 -18.10 7.74 11.05
C PHE A 219 -18.13 7.02 12.40
N LYS A 220 -17.17 7.30 13.30
CA LYS A 220 -17.20 6.75 14.66
C LYS A 220 -18.38 7.30 15.45
N THR A 221 -18.66 8.60 15.33
CA THR A 221 -19.82 9.25 15.95
C THR A 221 -21.14 8.73 15.37
N ALA A 222 -21.24 8.57 14.05
CA ALA A 222 -22.39 7.97 13.39
C ALA A 222 -22.66 6.55 13.92
N LYS A 223 -21.61 5.73 14.08
CA LYS A 223 -21.72 4.40 14.70
C LYS A 223 -22.22 4.46 16.14
N ALA A 224 -21.69 5.38 16.95
CA ALA A 224 -22.03 5.50 18.36
C ALA A 224 -23.50 5.93 18.57
N LEU A 225 -24.00 6.82 17.69
CA LEU A 225 -25.37 7.33 17.72
C LEU A 225 -26.38 6.46 16.94
N ASN A 226 -25.95 5.35 16.35
CA ASN A 226 -26.77 4.52 15.46
C ASN A 226 -27.40 5.32 14.29
N MET A 227 -26.65 6.26 13.72
CA MET A 227 -27.06 7.09 12.58
C MET A 227 -26.24 6.72 11.34
N ALA A 228 -26.80 7.03 10.18
CA ALA A 228 -26.13 6.81 8.89
C ALA A 228 -25.99 8.13 8.14
N ILE A 229 -24.78 8.40 7.67
CA ILE A 229 -24.48 9.50 6.75
C ILE A 229 -24.85 9.05 5.34
N PRO A 230 -25.46 9.90 4.51
CA PRO A 230 -25.66 9.59 3.08
C PRO A 230 -24.33 9.17 2.43
N GLY A 231 -24.33 8.02 1.74
CA GLY A 231 -23.10 7.45 1.16
C GLY A 231 -22.14 6.76 2.14
N GLY A 232 -22.32 6.96 3.45
CA GLY A 232 -21.51 6.36 4.51
C GLY A 232 -21.88 4.91 4.88
N PRO A 233 -21.07 4.26 5.73
CA PRO A 233 -21.31 2.90 6.20
C PRO A 233 -22.42 2.83 7.25
N LYS A 234 -23.14 1.69 7.28
CA LYS A 234 -24.14 1.37 8.31
C LYS A 234 -23.61 0.34 9.31
N PHE A 235 -23.85 0.59 10.58
CA PHE A 235 -23.40 -0.26 11.69
C PHE A 235 -24.58 -0.82 12.47
N GLU A 236 -24.30 -1.82 13.30
CA GLU A 236 -25.26 -2.24 14.31
C GLU A 236 -25.26 -1.25 15.48
N PRO A 237 -26.42 -1.02 16.14
CA PRO A 237 -26.51 -0.13 17.29
C PRO A 237 -25.56 -0.56 18.40
N LEU A 238 -24.75 0.38 18.91
CA LEU A 238 -23.83 0.13 20.02
C LEU A 238 -24.57 -0.02 21.35
N TYR A 239 -25.60 0.80 21.52
CA TYR A 239 -26.45 0.90 22.70
C TYR A 239 -27.88 0.52 22.26
N ARG A 240 -28.49 -0.46 22.95
CA ARG A 240 -29.86 -0.95 22.67
C ARG A 240 -30.82 -0.62 23.82
N ASP A 241 -30.35 0.15 24.79
CA ASP A 241 -31.05 0.58 26.00
C ASP A 241 -31.88 1.85 25.79
N MET A 242 -31.98 2.34 24.55
CA MET A 242 -32.88 3.43 24.17
C MET A 242 -34.17 2.83 23.63
N TYR A 243 -35.24 2.92 24.41
CA TYR A 243 -36.60 2.67 23.94
C TYR A 243 -37.16 3.99 23.40
N GLU A 244 -37.65 3.99 22.15
CA GLU A 244 -38.17 5.20 21.48
C GLU A 244 -39.30 5.87 22.30
N GLU A 245 -40.07 5.07 23.05
CA GLU A 245 -41.16 5.51 23.93
C GLU A 245 -40.70 6.44 25.06
N ASP A 246 -39.48 6.27 25.58
CA ASP A 246 -38.94 7.09 26.67
C ASP A 246 -38.38 8.45 26.19
N GLU A 247 -38.10 8.61 24.89
CA GLU A 247 -37.66 9.89 24.32
C GLU A 247 -38.83 10.74 23.81
N ASP A 248 -39.87 10.12 23.24
CA ASP A 248 -40.94 10.83 22.54
C ASP A 248 -41.93 11.56 23.47
N TRP A 249 -42.20 11.04 24.68
CA TRP A 249 -43.18 11.64 25.61
C TRP A 249 -42.53 12.20 26.88
N ASN A 250 -41.75 13.27 26.69
CA ASN A 250 -41.07 14.00 27.77
C ASN A 250 -41.57 15.43 27.89
N GLU A 251 -41.46 16.02 29.08
CA GLU A 251 -41.85 17.42 29.35
C GLU A 251 -41.15 18.43 28.42
N PHE A 252 -39.95 18.08 27.95
CA PHE A 252 -39.15 18.86 27.01
C PHE A 252 -39.54 18.67 25.54
N ASN A 253 -40.17 17.55 25.18
CA ASN A 253 -40.54 17.20 23.81
C ASN A 253 -42.02 17.49 23.48
N ASP A 254 -42.70 18.31 24.29
CA ASP A 254 -44.07 18.74 24.03
C ASP A 254 -44.15 19.59 22.75
N ILE A 255 -44.97 19.14 21.80
CA ILE A 255 -45.14 19.76 20.48
C ILE A 255 -45.62 21.21 20.56
N ASN A 256 -46.34 21.59 21.62
CA ASN A 256 -46.81 22.96 21.82
C ASN A 256 -45.69 23.91 22.28
N LYS A 257 -44.58 23.37 22.80
CA LYS A 257 -43.43 24.15 23.32
C LYS A 257 -42.27 24.21 22.32
N ILE A 258 -42.25 23.36 21.29
CA ILE A 258 -41.18 23.29 20.30
C ILE A 258 -41.53 24.15 19.08
N ILE A 259 -40.62 25.05 18.71
CA ILE A 259 -40.74 25.83 17.46
C ILE A 259 -39.89 25.17 16.37
N ILE A 260 -40.54 24.49 15.43
CA ILE A 260 -39.87 23.87 14.28
C ILE A 260 -39.79 24.87 13.13
N ARG A 261 -38.64 25.54 12.98
CA ARG A 261 -38.35 26.37 11.79
C ARG A 261 -37.70 25.56 10.68
N ASN A 262 -36.70 24.75 11.04
CA ASN A 262 -35.97 23.86 10.14
C ASN A 262 -35.89 22.47 10.76
N GLN A 263 -36.06 21.43 9.95
CA GLN A 263 -35.92 20.05 10.42
C GLN A 263 -34.46 19.75 10.76
N VAL A 264 -34.23 19.19 11.95
CA VAL A 264 -32.89 18.73 12.36
C VAL A 264 -32.55 17.48 11.56
N ARG A 265 -31.55 17.59 10.67
CA ARG A 265 -31.08 16.46 9.86
C ARG A 265 -30.06 15.60 10.62
N THR A 266 -29.79 14.40 10.12
CA THR A 266 -28.79 13.50 10.71
C THR A 266 -27.39 14.07 10.65
N GLU A 267 -27.07 14.87 9.64
CA GLU A 267 -25.78 15.56 9.51
C GLU A 267 -25.54 16.51 10.68
N TYR A 268 -26.55 17.24 11.16
CA TYR A 268 -26.42 18.14 12.31
C TYR A 268 -26.15 17.39 13.60
N ARG A 269 -26.82 16.23 13.78
CA ARG A 269 -26.61 15.36 14.94
C ARG A 269 -25.21 14.75 14.98
N ILE A 270 -24.54 14.63 13.83
CA ILE A 270 -23.16 14.12 13.75
C ILE A 270 -22.14 15.27 13.83
N ALA A 271 -22.42 16.40 13.18
CA ALA A 271 -21.57 17.60 13.22
C ALA A 271 -21.44 18.17 14.64
N PHE A 272 -22.57 18.27 15.35
CA PHE A 272 -22.63 18.82 16.70
C PHE A 272 -23.25 17.79 17.65
N PRO A 273 -22.50 16.72 17.99
CA PRO A 273 -23.06 15.56 18.66
C PRO A 273 -23.54 15.85 20.09
N TYR A 274 -22.96 16.84 20.76
CA TYR A 274 -23.34 17.22 22.11
C TYR A 274 -24.53 18.19 22.18
N LEU A 275 -24.93 18.79 21.05
CA LEU A 275 -26.00 19.79 21.01
C LEU A 275 -27.36 19.17 20.63
N TYR A 276 -27.37 18.35 19.57
CA TYR A 276 -28.60 17.82 19.00
C TYR A 276 -28.98 16.41 19.47
N ASN A 277 -28.21 15.80 20.38
CA ASN A 277 -28.50 14.48 20.92
C ASN A 277 -28.63 14.53 22.44
N SER A 278 -29.66 13.87 22.97
CA SER A 278 -30.00 13.76 24.39
C SER A 278 -28.94 12.98 25.20
N ARG A 279 -28.32 11.94 24.61
CA ARG A 279 -27.36 11.05 25.30
C ARG A 279 -26.14 10.70 24.42
N PRO A 280 -25.21 11.64 24.19
CA PRO A 280 -24.02 11.41 23.38
C PRO A 280 -23.00 10.52 24.13
N ARG A 281 -23.05 9.20 23.93
CA ARG A 281 -22.10 8.23 24.51
C ARG A 281 -21.10 7.76 23.48
N SER A 282 -19.82 7.69 23.86
CA SER A 282 -18.73 7.22 22.98
C SER A 282 -18.62 7.97 21.64
N VAL A 283 -19.05 9.24 21.61
CA VAL A 283 -18.95 10.13 20.45
C VAL A 283 -17.56 10.75 20.35
N TYR A 284 -17.18 11.17 19.14
CA TYR A 284 -15.92 11.85 18.85
C TYR A 284 -16.24 13.23 18.27
N ALA A 285 -15.55 14.26 18.77
CA ALA A 285 -15.64 15.59 18.21
C ALA A 285 -14.79 15.66 16.94
N ALA A 286 -15.43 15.83 15.78
CA ALA A 286 -14.75 15.98 14.50
C ALA A 286 -14.15 17.39 14.35
N LYS A 287 -13.11 17.52 13.52
CA LYS A 287 -12.59 18.84 13.12
C LYS A 287 -13.63 19.57 12.28
N TYR A 288 -13.99 20.78 12.70
CA TYR A 288 -15.04 21.55 12.04
C TYR A 288 -14.61 22.06 10.65
N HIS A 289 -13.43 22.69 10.55
CA HIS A 289 -12.95 23.32 9.33
C HIS A 289 -11.42 23.45 9.34
N ALA A 290 -10.80 23.38 8.16
CA ALA A 290 -9.40 23.71 7.92
C ALA A 290 -9.32 24.94 6.99
N PRO A 291 -8.27 25.78 7.07
CA PRO A 291 -8.11 26.90 6.14
C PRO A 291 -8.26 26.44 4.69
N HIS A 292 -9.06 27.16 3.91
CA HIS A 292 -9.31 26.82 2.52
C HIS A 292 -8.00 26.81 1.73
N CYS A 293 -7.76 25.73 1.00
CA CYS A 293 -6.61 25.62 0.11
C CYS A 293 -6.96 26.26 -1.23
N CYS A 294 -6.43 27.46 -1.48
CA CYS A 294 -6.56 28.17 -2.75
C CYS A 294 -5.36 27.86 -3.65
N TYR A 295 -5.01 26.58 -3.80
CA TYR A 295 -3.96 26.15 -4.69
C TYR A 295 -4.49 26.01 -6.12
N VAL A 296 -3.85 26.68 -7.07
CA VAL A 296 -4.13 26.53 -8.49
C VAL A 296 -2.99 25.72 -9.09
N LYS A 297 -3.33 24.56 -9.63
CA LYS A 297 -2.38 23.70 -10.33
C LYS A 297 -2.18 24.25 -11.74
N GLN A 298 -0.93 24.46 -12.13
CA GLN A 298 -0.59 24.81 -13.50
C GLN A 298 -0.42 23.52 -14.31
N ASP A 299 -1.24 23.35 -15.34
CA ASP A 299 -1.14 22.19 -16.23
C ASP A 299 -0.24 22.49 -17.45
N ASP A 300 -0.01 23.77 -17.78
CA ASP A 300 0.82 24.21 -18.91
C ASP A 300 2.27 24.47 -18.46
N PRO A 301 3.25 23.67 -18.92
CA PRO A 301 4.67 23.81 -18.51
C PRO A 301 5.37 25.01 -19.15
N ASP A 302 4.81 25.59 -20.22
CA ASP A 302 5.37 26.73 -20.92
C ASP A 302 5.17 28.07 -20.17
N LEU A 303 4.24 28.08 -19.20
CA LEU A 303 3.98 29.27 -18.38
C LEU A 303 5.00 29.37 -17.23
N PRO A 304 5.43 30.59 -16.86
CA PRO A 304 6.27 30.77 -15.69
C PRO A 304 5.62 30.22 -14.40
N PRO A 305 6.41 29.75 -13.42
CA PRO A 305 5.88 29.21 -12.16
C PRO A 305 5.07 30.22 -11.32
N TYR A 306 5.38 31.51 -11.46
CA TYR A 306 4.69 32.60 -10.79
C TYR A 306 3.92 33.43 -11.82
N VAL A 307 2.68 33.02 -12.08
CA VAL A 307 1.78 33.73 -12.99
C VAL A 307 0.50 34.12 -12.26
N TYR A 308 0.00 35.29 -12.64
CA TYR A 308 -1.33 35.71 -12.23
C TYR A 308 -2.37 34.94 -13.05
N ASP A 309 -2.86 33.85 -12.47
CA ASP A 309 -3.83 32.96 -13.13
C ASP A 309 -5.18 33.68 -13.36
N ALA A 310 -5.84 33.36 -14.47
CA ALA A 310 -7.16 33.88 -14.81
C ALA A 310 -8.25 33.50 -13.79
N VAL A 311 -8.04 32.44 -12.99
CA VAL A 311 -8.91 32.04 -11.88
C VAL A 311 -8.84 33.03 -10.70
N ILE A 312 -7.74 33.78 -10.58
CA ILE A 312 -7.57 34.75 -9.50
C ILE A 312 -8.35 36.02 -9.83
N ASN A 313 -9.17 36.48 -8.89
CA ASN A 313 -9.94 37.70 -9.05
C ASN A 313 -9.02 38.92 -9.20
N PRO A 314 -9.18 39.74 -10.26
CA PRO A 314 -8.35 40.93 -10.50
C PRO A 314 -8.37 41.83 -9.28
N LEU A 315 -7.19 42.25 -8.81
CA LEU A 315 -7.07 43.20 -7.71
C LEU A 315 -7.46 44.59 -8.22
N PRO A 316 -8.59 45.17 -7.80
CA PRO A 316 -8.89 46.55 -8.14
C PRO A 316 -7.85 47.44 -7.46
N MET A 317 -7.28 48.38 -8.21
CA MET A 317 -6.45 49.41 -7.61
C MET A 317 -7.33 50.23 -6.67
N GLN A 318 -7.19 50.01 -5.36
CA GLN A 318 -7.75 50.93 -4.38
C GLN A 318 -6.97 52.22 -4.54
N LYS A 319 -7.68 53.33 -4.80
CA LYS A 319 -7.07 54.65 -4.64
C LYS A 319 -6.61 54.71 -3.19
N ALA A 320 -5.31 54.81 -2.97
CA ALA A 320 -4.83 55.24 -1.67
C ALA A 320 -5.57 56.53 -1.34
N ASP A 321 -6.10 56.65 -0.13
CA ASP A 321 -6.42 57.99 0.37
C ASP A 321 -5.07 58.72 0.37
N GLU A 322 -4.87 59.59 -0.62
CA GLU A 322 -3.67 60.43 -0.79
C GLU A 322 -3.40 61.33 0.44
N GLY A 323 -4.22 61.24 1.50
CA GLY A 323 -4.13 62.03 2.73
C GLY A 323 -3.51 61.34 3.94
N ASP A 324 -2.97 60.12 3.83
CA ASP A 324 -2.17 59.48 4.90
C ASP A 324 -0.67 59.40 4.57
N ASP A 325 -0.28 59.47 3.30
CA ASP A 325 1.13 59.63 2.90
C ASP A 325 1.65 61.04 3.25
N ASP A 326 0.78 62.08 3.19
CA ASP A 326 1.12 63.45 3.64
C ASP A 326 1.22 63.58 5.17
N LYS A 327 0.49 62.76 5.94
CA LYS A 327 0.49 62.87 7.42
C LYS A 327 1.67 62.20 8.10
N MET A 328 2.32 61.23 7.44
CA MET A 328 3.61 60.70 7.91
C MET A 328 4.76 61.71 7.71
N ILE A 329 4.53 62.80 6.96
CA ILE A 329 5.49 63.89 6.75
C ILE A 329 5.19 65.07 7.72
N ASP A 330 3.92 65.31 8.08
CA ASP A 330 3.51 66.47 8.91
C ASP A 330 3.80 66.33 10.43
N ASP A 331 4.02 65.14 10.98
CA ASP A 331 4.36 64.98 12.42
C ASP A 331 5.85 65.30 12.73
N ALA A 332 6.61 65.81 11.75
CA ALA A 332 7.99 66.28 11.89
C ALA A 332 8.12 67.83 11.96
N GLU A 333 7.04 68.57 12.21
CA GLU A 333 7.11 70.01 12.52
C GLU A 333 7.55 70.31 13.98
N ASP A 334 8.57 69.61 14.47
CA ASP A 334 9.43 70.16 15.53
C ASP A 334 10.41 71.12 14.83
N GLU A 335 10.37 72.41 15.18
CA GLU A 335 11.07 73.56 14.57
C GLU A 335 12.63 73.49 14.60
N ASN A 336 13.25 72.31 14.53
CA ASN A 336 14.70 72.16 14.42
C ASN A 336 15.19 70.86 13.74
N GLU A 337 14.48 70.36 12.74
CA GLU A 337 15.03 69.36 11.81
C GLU A 337 14.91 69.89 10.38
N GLY A 338 16.05 70.17 9.75
CA GLY A 338 16.08 70.58 8.35
C GLY A 338 15.40 69.54 7.48
N GLU A 339 14.73 70.00 6.42
CA GLU A 339 14.35 69.19 5.26
C GLU A 339 15.44 68.15 4.98
N TYR A 340 15.26 66.92 5.45
CA TYR A 340 16.08 65.80 4.98
C TYR A 340 15.56 65.51 3.58
N ASP A 341 16.15 66.17 2.60
CA ASP A 341 15.96 65.84 1.20
C ASP A 341 16.28 64.35 1.05
N ILE A 342 15.25 63.51 0.82
CA ILE A 342 15.40 62.05 0.71
C ILE A 342 16.38 61.69 -0.43
N SER A 343 16.66 62.65 -1.31
CA SER A 343 17.72 62.60 -2.31
C SER A 343 19.15 62.47 -1.75
N ASP A 344 19.37 62.79 -0.47
CA ASP A 344 20.65 62.61 0.24
C ASP A 344 20.76 61.26 0.98
N VAL A 345 19.69 60.44 0.98
CA VAL A 345 19.70 59.10 1.58
C VAL A 345 20.21 58.09 0.55
N PHE A 346 21.53 57.99 0.43
CA PHE A 346 22.16 56.97 -0.40
C PHE A 346 22.20 55.62 0.32
N MET A 347 21.75 54.57 -0.38
CA MET A 347 21.96 53.20 0.08
C MET A 347 23.48 52.95 0.23
N PRO A 348 23.97 52.42 1.37
CA PRO A 348 25.40 52.21 1.58
C PRO A 348 26.02 51.35 0.47
N GLN A 349 27.22 51.71 0.03
CA GLN A 349 27.93 50.92 -0.98
C GLN A 349 28.11 49.47 -0.51
N GLY A 350 27.66 48.52 -1.32
CA GLY A 350 27.67 47.09 -1.00
C GLY A 350 26.36 46.55 -0.43
N VAL A 351 25.30 47.36 -0.37
CA VAL A 351 23.95 46.89 -0.06
C VAL A 351 23.19 46.69 -1.37
N ASP A 352 23.02 45.43 -1.74
CA ASP A 352 22.17 44.99 -2.85
C ASP A 352 20.96 44.21 -2.30
N PRO A 353 19.88 44.06 -3.08
CA PRO A 353 18.81 43.14 -2.72
C PRO A 353 19.36 41.76 -2.38
N PHE A 354 18.84 41.15 -1.31
CA PHE A 354 19.20 39.78 -0.98
C PHE A 354 18.97 38.87 -2.19
N LEU A 355 19.93 37.97 -2.46
CA LEU A 355 19.85 36.99 -3.55
C LEU A 355 19.77 37.60 -4.97
N SER A 356 20.29 38.82 -5.19
CA SER A 356 20.35 39.49 -6.50
C SER A 356 21.01 38.66 -7.61
N THR A 357 21.91 37.73 -7.25
CA THR A 357 22.61 36.86 -8.19
C THR A 357 21.82 35.63 -8.62
N THR A 358 20.75 35.25 -7.91
CA THR A 358 19.98 34.03 -8.21
C THR A 358 18.68 34.36 -8.93
N PRO A 359 18.30 33.59 -9.96
CA PRO A 359 17.04 33.82 -10.67
C PRO A 359 15.83 33.56 -9.76
N LEU A 360 14.71 34.22 -10.05
CA LEU A 360 13.47 34.11 -9.27
C LEU A 360 12.89 32.69 -9.28
N TYR A 361 13.00 31.99 -10.40
CA TYR A 361 12.57 30.61 -10.56
C TYR A 361 13.54 29.84 -11.45
N THR A 362 13.46 28.52 -11.33
CA THR A 362 14.18 27.52 -12.14
C THR A 362 13.16 26.56 -12.74
N ASP A 363 13.58 25.72 -13.68
CA ASP A 363 12.70 24.75 -14.36
C ASP A 363 12.02 23.79 -13.36
N ASP A 364 12.72 23.42 -12.27
CA ASP A 364 12.19 22.57 -11.20
C ASP A 364 11.22 23.27 -10.23
N THR A 365 11.07 24.61 -10.31
CA THR A 365 10.33 25.38 -9.30
C THR A 365 8.83 25.08 -9.33
N ALA A 366 8.21 25.02 -10.52
CA ALA A 366 6.79 24.68 -10.66
C ALA A 366 6.50 23.27 -10.12
N SER A 367 7.28 22.29 -10.55
CA SER A 367 7.17 20.90 -10.07
C SER A 367 7.42 20.78 -8.56
N GLY A 368 8.33 21.57 -8.01
CA GLY A 368 8.57 21.64 -6.57
C GLY A 368 7.36 22.16 -5.79
N ILE A 369 6.65 23.16 -6.33
CA ILE A 369 5.43 23.71 -5.75
C ILE A 369 4.28 22.69 -5.82
N ASP A 370 4.11 21.99 -6.94
CA ASP A 370 3.13 20.90 -7.07
C ASP A 370 3.32 19.82 -6.00
N LEU A 371 4.57 19.41 -5.77
CA LEU A 371 4.90 18.38 -4.79
C LEU A 371 4.60 18.79 -3.34
N LEU A 372 4.50 20.09 -3.02
CA LEU A 372 4.10 20.55 -1.68
C LEU A 372 2.65 20.17 -1.36
N TRP A 373 1.78 20.23 -2.38
CA TRP A 373 0.35 19.94 -2.25
C TRP A 373 0.00 18.49 -2.61
N ALA A 374 0.95 17.72 -3.13
CA ALA A 374 0.77 16.31 -3.43
C ALA A 374 0.41 15.49 -2.17
N PRO A 375 -0.41 14.43 -2.30
CA PRO A 375 -0.73 13.56 -1.17
C PRO A 375 0.48 12.74 -0.73
N HIS A 376 0.40 12.18 0.48
CA HIS A 376 1.38 11.20 0.94
C HIS A 376 1.29 9.96 0.03
N PRO A 377 2.38 9.47 -0.60
CA PRO A 377 3.79 9.60 -0.21
C PRO A 377 4.62 10.73 -0.85
N PHE A 378 4.07 11.46 -1.81
CA PHE A 378 4.84 12.35 -2.70
C PHE A 378 5.28 13.67 -2.05
N ASN A 379 4.60 14.11 -0.99
CA ASN A 379 4.97 15.28 -0.20
C ASN A 379 6.26 15.16 0.63
N LYS A 380 6.99 14.04 0.54
CA LYS A 380 8.20 13.79 1.34
C LYS A 380 9.37 13.43 0.44
N ARG A 381 10.49 14.14 0.61
CA ARG A 381 11.75 13.84 -0.09
C ARG A 381 12.46 12.58 0.41
N SER A 382 12.24 12.19 1.67
CA SER A 382 12.88 11.03 2.27
C SER A 382 11.93 10.26 3.17
N GLY A 383 12.18 8.96 3.29
CA GLY A 383 11.28 8.08 4.01
C GLY A 383 11.87 6.73 4.34
N ARG A 384 11.01 5.86 4.86
CA ARG A 384 11.33 4.46 5.11
C ARG A 384 10.67 3.61 4.04
N THR A 385 11.32 2.52 3.65
CA THR A 385 10.68 1.52 2.80
C THR A 385 9.60 0.80 3.59
N ARG A 386 8.50 0.50 2.91
CA ARG A 386 7.36 -0.24 3.48
C ARG A 386 7.30 -1.62 2.84
N ARG A 387 6.54 -2.55 3.45
CA ARG A 387 6.27 -3.81 2.74
C ARG A 387 5.28 -3.55 1.62
N ALA A 388 5.40 -4.26 0.51
CA ALA A 388 4.50 -4.11 -0.63
C ALA A 388 3.01 -4.22 -0.22
N GLN A 389 2.68 -5.14 0.71
CA GLN A 389 1.31 -5.34 1.20
C GLN A 389 0.81 -4.25 2.15
N ASP A 390 1.72 -3.46 2.75
CA ASP A 390 1.33 -2.39 3.68
C ASP A 390 0.89 -1.11 2.95
N ILE A 391 1.04 -1.03 1.62
CA ILE A 391 0.70 0.13 0.77
C ILE A 391 -0.68 -0.07 0.13
N PRO A 392 -1.73 0.63 0.58
CA PRO A 392 -3.07 0.49 0.01
C PRO A 392 -3.24 1.39 -1.23
N LEU A 393 -3.03 0.82 -2.43
CA LEU A 393 -3.15 1.57 -3.70
C LEU A 393 -4.54 2.16 -3.95
N VAL A 394 -5.60 1.40 -3.63
CA VAL A 394 -7.01 1.80 -3.82
C VAL A 394 -7.59 2.44 -2.55
N GLY A 395 -6.72 2.71 -1.56
CA GLY A 395 -7.11 3.19 -0.23
C GLY A 395 -7.86 4.51 -0.23
N GLU A 396 -7.55 5.40 -1.17
CA GLU A 396 -8.11 6.76 -1.26
C GLU A 396 -9.44 6.77 -2.00
N TRP A 397 -9.58 5.96 -3.05
CA TRP A 397 -10.79 5.91 -3.88
C TRP A 397 -12.06 5.60 -3.09
N PHE A 398 -11.98 4.69 -2.11
CA PHE A 398 -13.15 4.36 -1.30
C PHE A 398 -13.35 5.28 -0.09
N LYS A 399 -12.42 6.20 0.17
CA LYS A 399 -12.56 7.23 1.23
C LYS A 399 -13.21 8.51 0.73
N GLU A 400 -13.35 8.67 -0.59
CA GLU A 400 -13.97 9.83 -1.24
C GLU A 400 -15.35 9.49 -1.75
N HIS A 401 -16.29 10.44 -1.76
CA HIS A 401 -17.68 10.16 -2.13
C HIS A 401 -17.78 9.46 -3.49
N CYS A 402 -18.52 8.35 -3.52
CA CYS A 402 -18.78 7.64 -4.76
C CYS A 402 -19.69 8.48 -5.68
N PRO A 403 -19.31 8.72 -6.95
CA PRO A 403 -20.16 9.45 -7.88
C PRO A 403 -21.54 8.81 -8.06
N PRO A 404 -22.62 9.61 -8.16
CA PRO A 404 -23.99 9.10 -8.20
C PRO A 404 -24.32 8.30 -9.46
N GLU A 405 -23.54 8.49 -10.54
CA GLU A 405 -23.69 7.80 -11.82
C GLU A 405 -23.41 6.28 -11.73
N TYR A 406 -22.62 5.85 -10.74
CA TYR A 406 -22.25 4.45 -10.62
C TYR A 406 -23.43 3.55 -10.21
N PRO A 407 -23.49 2.30 -10.69
CA PRO A 407 -24.54 1.35 -10.32
C PRO A 407 -24.62 1.07 -8.82
N VAL A 408 -25.82 0.71 -8.33
CA VAL A 408 -26.08 0.37 -6.91
C VAL A 408 -25.07 -0.65 -6.36
N LYS A 409 -24.69 -1.65 -7.16
CA LYS A 409 -23.70 -2.67 -6.76
C LYS A 409 -22.35 -2.04 -6.35
N VAL A 410 -21.89 -1.02 -7.08
CA VAL A 410 -20.63 -0.33 -6.79
C VAL A 410 -20.78 0.51 -5.52
N ARG A 411 -21.88 1.25 -5.38
CA ARG A 411 -22.16 2.05 -4.17
C ARG A 411 -22.23 1.19 -2.90
N VAL A 412 -22.84 0.01 -2.98
CA VAL A 412 -22.87 -0.94 -1.85
C VAL A 412 -21.48 -1.52 -1.54
N SER A 413 -20.68 -1.82 -2.57
CA SER A 413 -19.29 -2.28 -2.39
C SER A 413 -18.46 -1.21 -1.67
N TYR A 414 -18.59 0.03 -2.12
CA TYR A 414 -17.96 1.20 -1.55
C TYR A 414 -18.30 1.38 -0.06
N GLN A 415 -19.59 1.35 0.31
CA GLN A 415 -20.04 1.42 1.71
C GLN A 415 -19.47 0.27 2.57
N LYS A 416 -19.34 -0.94 2.01
CA LYS A 416 -18.74 -2.08 2.72
C LYS A 416 -17.24 -1.90 2.96
N LEU A 417 -16.50 -1.35 1.99
CA LEU A 417 -15.08 -1.04 2.17
C LEU A 417 -14.87 0.02 3.25
N LEU A 418 -15.68 1.10 3.23
CA LEU A 418 -15.69 2.10 4.31
C LEU A 418 -16.00 1.47 5.67
N LYS A 419 -17.00 0.58 5.73
CA LYS A 419 -17.35 -0.12 6.97
C LYS A 419 -16.16 -0.91 7.52
N CYS A 420 -15.44 -1.65 6.67
CA CYS A 420 -14.24 -2.39 7.06
C CYS A 420 -13.14 -1.44 7.55
N TRP A 421 -12.90 -0.32 6.86
CA TRP A 421 -11.89 0.67 7.26
C TRP A 421 -12.20 1.30 8.62
N VAL A 422 -13.45 1.70 8.87
CA VAL A 422 -13.88 2.26 10.15
C VAL A 422 -13.78 1.23 11.27
N LEU A 423 -14.20 -0.03 11.05
CA LEU A 423 -14.08 -1.09 12.04
C LEU A 423 -12.62 -1.42 12.38
N ASN A 424 -11.75 -1.50 11.37
CA ASN A 424 -10.31 -1.71 11.56
C ASN A 424 -9.70 -0.59 12.40
N SER A 425 -10.09 0.66 12.13
CA SER A 425 -9.58 1.83 12.85
C SER A 425 -10.13 1.95 14.26
N LEU A 426 -11.38 1.53 14.50
CA LEU A 426 -12.01 1.55 15.81
C LEU A 426 -11.44 0.49 16.75
N HIS A 427 -11.20 -0.72 16.24
CA HIS A 427 -10.64 -1.84 17.04
C HIS A 427 -9.11 -1.89 17.00
N ASN A 428 -8.46 -0.88 16.42
CA ASN A 428 -7.01 -0.79 16.40
C ASN A 428 -6.48 -0.62 17.83
N ARG A 429 -5.68 -1.58 18.28
CA ARG A 429 -4.98 -1.53 19.56
C ARG A 429 -3.49 -1.36 19.29
N PRO A 430 -2.78 -0.51 20.05
CA PRO A 430 -1.34 -0.38 19.91
C PRO A 430 -0.68 -1.75 20.07
N PRO A 431 0.30 -2.09 19.22
CA PRO A 431 0.94 -3.40 19.27
C PRO A 431 1.65 -3.58 20.62
N LYS A 432 1.41 -4.72 21.27
CA LYS A 432 2.07 -5.05 22.53
C LYS A 432 3.56 -5.25 22.28
N SER A 433 4.40 -4.67 23.15
CA SER A 433 5.84 -4.91 23.11
C SER A 433 6.11 -6.38 23.45
N LEU A 434 6.59 -7.14 22.47
CA LEU A 434 6.92 -8.55 22.59
C LEU A 434 8.39 -8.79 22.21
N LYS A 435 8.99 -9.85 22.74
CA LYS A 435 10.34 -10.26 22.35
C LYS A 435 10.35 -10.62 20.86
N LYS A 436 11.21 -9.96 20.08
CA LYS A 436 11.39 -10.22 18.64
C LYS A 436 11.89 -11.65 18.44
N ARG A 437 11.12 -12.49 17.75
CA ARG A 437 11.47 -13.85 17.35
C ARG A 437 11.34 -13.94 15.84
N ASN A 438 12.41 -14.30 15.16
CA ASN A 438 12.44 -14.42 13.70
C ASN A 438 12.64 -15.89 13.35
N LEU A 439 11.54 -16.61 13.09
CA LEU A 439 11.57 -18.05 12.86
C LEU A 439 12.58 -18.47 11.78
N VAL A 440 12.54 -17.83 10.60
CA VAL A 440 13.45 -18.17 9.49
C VAL A 440 14.92 -17.91 9.84
N ALA A 441 15.20 -16.82 10.55
CA ALA A 441 16.55 -16.50 11.00
C ALA A 441 17.04 -17.45 12.11
N GLU A 442 16.15 -17.93 12.97
CA GLU A 442 16.44 -18.97 13.96
C GLU A 442 16.68 -20.33 13.29
N CYS A 443 15.87 -20.69 12.29
CA CYS A 443 16.07 -21.90 11.48
C CYS A 443 17.44 -21.90 10.79
N HIS A 444 17.83 -20.79 10.16
CA HIS A 444 19.12 -20.68 9.46
C HIS A 444 20.33 -20.95 10.36
N LYS A 445 20.25 -20.59 11.66
CA LYS A 445 21.31 -20.87 12.65
C LYS A 445 21.47 -22.37 12.94
N LEU A 446 20.42 -23.18 12.76
CA LEU A 446 20.44 -24.61 13.02
C LEU A 446 21.20 -25.35 11.91
N LYS A 447 21.92 -26.42 12.26
CA LYS A 447 22.70 -27.24 11.30
C LYS A 447 21.85 -27.92 10.21
N PHE A 448 20.55 -28.03 10.43
CA PHE A 448 19.61 -28.71 9.54
C PHE A 448 19.08 -27.83 8.39
N PHE A 449 19.42 -26.54 8.40
CA PHE A 449 18.99 -25.60 7.37
C PHE A 449 20.19 -24.94 6.70
N ASN A 450 20.07 -24.79 5.39
CA ASN A 450 20.99 -24.07 4.54
C ASN A 450 20.24 -22.97 3.80
N ARG A 451 20.99 -22.03 3.23
CA ARG A 451 20.47 -20.90 2.46
C ARG A 451 20.96 -21.00 1.02
N THR A 452 20.12 -20.59 0.07
CA THR A 452 20.43 -20.51 -1.37
C THR A 452 19.63 -19.37 -1.98
N GLN A 453 19.97 -18.94 -3.20
CA GLN A 453 19.09 -18.15 -4.05
C GLN A 453 18.42 -19.09 -5.06
N LEU A 454 17.13 -18.91 -5.31
CA LEU A 454 16.35 -19.66 -6.31
C LEU A 454 15.32 -18.77 -6.97
N ASP A 455 14.92 -19.08 -8.19
CA ASP A 455 13.78 -18.42 -8.82
C ASP A 455 12.47 -18.70 -8.05
N TRP A 456 11.60 -17.70 -7.96
CA TRP A 456 10.34 -17.78 -7.22
C TRP A 456 9.43 -18.91 -7.73
N VAL A 457 9.37 -19.13 -9.05
CA VAL A 457 8.58 -20.21 -9.66
C VAL A 457 9.11 -21.57 -9.21
N GLU A 458 10.43 -21.73 -9.19
CA GLU A 458 11.07 -22.95 -8.70
C GLU A 458 10.68 -23.23 -7.24
N VAL A 459 10.77 -22.22 -6.37
CA VAL A 459 10.37 -22.37 -4.96
C VAL A 459 8.89 -22.69 -4.83
N GLY A 460 8.03 -22.10 -5.67
CA GLY A 460 6.61 -22.40 -5.71
C GLY A 460 6.33 -23.86 -6.02
N LEU A 461 6.96 -24.39 -7.07
CA LEU A 461 6.87 -25.81 -7.43
C LEU A 461 7.38 -26.73 -6.31
N GLN A 462 8.49 -26.35 -5.67
CA GLN A 462 9.03 -27.09 -4.52
C GLN A 462 8.04 -27.12 -3.34
N VAL A 463 7.44 -25.98 -2.97
CA VAL A 463 6.47 -25.90 -1.88
C VAL A 463 5.21 -26.71 -2.19
N CYS A 464 4.71 -26.67 -3.43
CA CYS A 464 3.58 -27.51 -3.86
C CYS A 464 3.91 -29.00 -3.76
N ARG A 465 5.08 -29.43 -4.26
CA ARG A 465 5.54 -30.83 -4.20
C ARG A 465 5.73 -31.30 -2.75
N GLN A 466 6.33 -30.46 -1.91
CA GLN A 466 6.50 -30.70 -0.48
C GLN A 466 5.14 -30.84 0.23
N GLY A 467 4.20 -29.93 -0.02
CA GLY A 467 2.85 -29.97 0.54
C GLY A 467 2.08 -31.24 0.14
N TYR A 468 2.08 -31.57 -1.15
CA TYR A 468 1.45 -32.79 -1.67
C TYR A 468 2.04 -34.05 -1.00
N ASN A 469 3.37 -34.15 -0.95
CA ASN A 469 4.06 -35.27 -0.34
C ASN A 469 3.74 -35.40 1.16
N MET A 470 3.68 -34.30 1.91
CA MET A 470 3.35 -34.32 3.34
C MET A 470 1.92 -34.81 3.58
N LEU A 471 0.95 -34.32 2.80
CA LEU A 471 -0.45 -34.73 2.92
C LEU A 471 -0.65 -36.19 2.49
N SER A 472 -0.02 -36.61 1.40
CA SER A 472 -0.01 -37.99 0.95
C SER A 472 0.61 -38.93 2.00
N LEU A 473 1.74 -38.55 2.59
CA LEU A 473 2.36 -39.29 3.70
C LEU A 473 1.45 -39.38 4.93
N LEU A 474 0.62 -38.36 5.20
CA LEU A 474 -0.33 -38.38 6.30
C LEU A 474 -1.48 -39.37 6.05
N ILE A 475 -1.99 -39.41 4.81
CA ILE A 475 -3.00 -40.38 4.36
C ILE A 475 -2.44 -41.81 4.47
N GLN A 476 -1.22 -42.02 3.98
CA GLN A 476 -0.51 -43.31 4.08
C GLN A 476 -0.28 -43.71 5.55
N ARG A 477 0.16 -42.79 6.41
CA ARG A 477 0.38 -43.05 7.84
C ARG A 477 -0.89 -43.44 8.58
N LYS A 478 -2.06 -42.95 8.16
CA LYS A 478 -3.36 -43.35 8.71
C LYS A 478 -3.91 -44.66 8.12
N ASN A 479 -3.16 -45.29 7.21
CA ASN A 479 -3.57 -46.49 6.47
C ASN A 479 -4.94 -46.28 5.78
N LEU A 480 -5.04 -45.20 5.01
CA LEU A 480 -6.23 -44.83 4.23
C LEU A 480 -5.96 -45.07 2.73
N SER A 481 -5.74 -46.32 2.34
CA SER A 481 -5.41 -46.70 0.96
C SER A 481 -6.55 -46.51 -0.05
N TYR A 482 -7.75 -46.23 0.42
CA TYR A 482 -8.96 -46.02 -0.37
C TYR A 482 -9.26 -44.54 -0.65
N LEU A 483 -8.37 -43.64 -0.23
CA LEU A 483 -8.39 -42.23 -0.57
C LEU A 483 -7.22 -41.91 -1.49
N HIS A 484 -7.51 -41.14 -2.53
CA HIS A 484 -6.53 -40.58 -3.44
C HIS A 484 -6.53 -39.06 -3.28
N LEU A 485 -5.34 -38.49 -3.16
CA LEU A 485 -5.11 -37.06 -3.23
C LEU A 485 -4.56 -36.79 -4.63
N ASP A 486 -5.26 -35.99 -5.42
CA ASP A 486 -4.79 -35.58 -6.73
C ASP A 486 -3.81 -34.40 -6.62
N TYR A 487 -3.16 -34.01 -7.73
CA TYR A 487 -2.15 -32.95 -7.71
C TYR A 487 -2.75 -31.54 -7.57
N ASN A 488 -4.06 -31.39 -7.80
CA ASN A 488 -4.83 -30.18 -7.52
C ASN A 488 -5.43 -30.16 -6.09
N PHE A 489 -4.96 -31.06 -5.21
CA PHE A 489 -5.33 -31.17 -3.80
C PHE A 489 -6.79 -31.53 -3.52
N ASN A 490 -7.50 -32.12 -4.48
CA ASN A 490 -8.80 -32.74 -4.22
C ASN A 490 -8.61 -34.13 -3.60
N LEU A 491 -9.34 -34.37 -2.51
CA LEU A 491 -9.38 -35.66 -1.85
C LEU A 491 -10.56 -36.49 -2.37
N LYS A 492 -10.28 -37.50 -3.20
CA LYS A 492 -11.29 -38.35 -3.85
C LYS A 492 -11.25 -39.79 -3.29
N PRO A 493 -12.39 -40.43 -3.03
CA PRO A 493 -12.41 -41.85 -2.70
C PRO A 493 -12.20 -42.70 -3.97
N ILE A 494 -11.33 -43.71 -3.89
CA ILE A 494 -11.03 -44.61 -5.04
C ILE A 494 -12.19 -45.58 -5.28
N LYS A 495 -12.93 -45.91 -4.21
CA LYS A 495 -14.06 -46.84 -4.22
C LYS A 495 -15.17 -46.33 -3.31
N THR A 496 -16.35 -46.91 -3.43
CA THR A 496 -17.43 -46.70 -2.46
C THR A 496 -16.99 -47.16 -1.06
N LEU A 497 -17.01 -46.23 -0.11
CA LEU A 497 -16.51 -46.46 1.24
C LEU A 497 -17.58 -47.10 2.12
N THR A 498 -17.19 -48.12 2.89
CA THR A 498 -18.04 -48.67 3.95
C THR A 498 -18.26 -47.66 5.07
N THR A 499 -19.27 -47.86 5.92
CA THR A 499 -19.53 -46.99 7.08
C THR A 499 -18.33 -46.90 8.03
N LYS A 500 -17.57 -47.99 8.19
CA LYS A 500 -16.34 -48.04 9.00
C LYS A 500 -15.21 -47.24 8.36
N GLU A 501 -14.98 -47.43 7.05
CA GLU A 501 -13.97 -46.66 6.30
C GLU A 501 -14.31 -45.17 6.32
N ARG A 502 -15.56 -44.80 6.05
CA ARG A 502 -16.03 -43.41 6.11
C ARG A 502 -15.84 -42.78 7.49
N LYS A 503 -16.06 -43.51 8.58
CA LYS A 503 -15.79 -42.99 9.94
C LYS A 503 -14.30 -42.79 10.19
N LYS A 504 -13.46 -43.72 9.73
CA LYS A 504 -11.99 -43.67 9.89
C LYS A 504 -11.34 -42.58 9.02
N SER A 505 -11.91 -42.31 7.86
CA SER A 505 -11.37 -41.38 6.85
C SER A 505 -11.87 -39.94 6.98
N ARG A 506 -12.66 -39.65 8.02
CA ARG A 506 -13.06 -38.28 8.36
C ARG A 506 -11.86 -37.50 8.84
N PHE A 507 -11.33 -36.66 7.96
CA PHE A 507 -10.39 -35.63 8.33
C PHE A 507 -11.13 -34.45 8.98
N GLY A 508 -10.42 -33.75 9.88
CA GLY A 508 -10.95 -32.53 10.51
C GLY A 508 -10.56 -31.29 9.71
N ASN A 509 -11.06 -30.13 10.16
CA ASN A 509 -10.83 -28.85 9.49
C ASN A 509 -9.35 -28.54 9.25
N ALA A 510 -8.45 -28.93 10.16
CA ALA A 510 -7.01 -28.66 10.03
C ALA A 510 -6.29 -29.39 8.88
N PHE A 511 -6.93 -30.38 8.26
CA PHE A 511 -6.41 -31.04 7.06
C PHE A 511 -7.03 -30.47 5.79
N HIS A 512 -8.28 -30.01 5.87
CA HIS A 512 -9.02 -29.46 4.73
C HIS A 512 -8.70 -27.98 4.48
N LEU A 513 -8.39 -27.24 5.56
CA LEU A 513 -7.77 -25.93 5.52
C LEU A 513 -6.27 -26.09 5.30
#